data_AF-A0A327H453-F1
#
_entry.id   AF-A0A327H453-F1
#
_cell.length_a   1.000
_cell.length_b   1.000
_cell.length_c   1.000
_cell.angle_alpha   90.00
_cell.angle_beta   90.00
_cell.angle_gamma   90.00
#
_symmetry.space_group_name_H-M   'P 1'
#
loop_
_entity.id
_entity.type
_entity.pdbx_description
1 polymer ?
#
loop_
_entity_poly.entity_id
_entity_poly.type
_entity_poly.pdbx_seq_one_letter_code
_entity_poly.pdbx_strand_id
1 'polypeptide(L)'
;MEDPLDDYLSSINKRSLKKPKLILNHIRGAYPIGIPALLIKSTTDRIGLDAGYSFHLGTAEPELRRIASWIFTNISPSEKIENIIGRLWKRFGREDLVLSSILLANLPDKEIDTNWKWITLAELISHIEKKRGRIPIEIMLLHIEEMGRANCSMIDEKLGSKLLEGTIAEQYLGILAIHQLSKKNIVSNSIKEKLVNIDLPVGDSLIRRIRNKIVE
;
A
#
# COMPACT_ATOMS: atom_id res chain seq x y z
N MET A 1 -27.20 -0.20 -19.59
CA MET A 1 -27.12 -1.36 -18.68
C MET A 1 -26.39 -0.83 -17.47
N GLU A 2 -27.03 -0.80 -16.32
CA GLU A 2 -26.43 -0.33 -15.06
C GLU A 2 -25.22 -1.21 -14.74
N ASP A 3 -24.15 -0.60 -14.25
CA ASP A 3 -22.91 -1.30 -13.97
C ASP A 3 -23.04 -2.08 -12.65
N PRO A 4 -22.77 -3.40 -12.62
CA PRO A 4 -23.02 -4.23 -11.43
C PRO A 4 -22.29 -3.79 -10.16
N LEU A 5 -21.12 -3.16 -10.30
CA LEU A 5 -20.37 -2.65 -9.15
C LEU A 5 -21.05 -1.41 -8.59
N ASP A 6 -21.49 -0.49 -9.45
CA ASP A 6 -22.18 0.73 -9.01
C ASP A 6 -23.51 0.40 -8.34
N ASP A 7 -24.25 -0.58 -8.86
CA ASP A 7 -25.51 -1.06 -8.26
C ASP A 7 -25.26 -1.61 -6.85
N TYR A 8 -24.24 -2.47 -6.72
CA TYR A 8 -23.87 -3.03 -5.43
C TYR A 8 -23.48 -1.93 -4.44
N LEU A 9 -22.60 -1.01 -4.83
CA LEU A 9 -22.12 0.07 -3.98
C LEU A 9 -23.25 1.02 -3.57
N SER A 10 -24.19 1.30 -4.48
CA SER A 10 -25.36 2.15 -4.23
C SER A 10 -26.39 1.49 -3.31
N SER A 11 -26.46 0.15 -3.31
CA SER A 11 -27.36 -0.60 -2.42
C SER A 11 -26.94 -0.58 -0.95
N ILE A 12 -25.71 -0.17 -0.63
CA ILE A 12 -25.18 -0.21 0.74
C ILE A 12 -25.86 0.83 1.62
N ASN A 13 -26.53 0.35 2.68
CA ASN A 13 -27.24 1.20 3.63
C ASN A 13 -26.27 2.09 4.45
N LYS A 14 -26.54 3.40 4.55
CA LYS A 14 -25.76 4.36 5.35
C LYS A 14 -25.54 3.95 6.82
N ARG A 15 -26.44 3.15 7.41
CA ARG A 15 -26.28 2.62 8.78
C ARG A 15 -25.15 1.59 8.88
N SER A 16 -24.89 0.80 7.83
CA SER A 16 -23.77 -0.15 7.82
C SER A 16 -22.42 0.57 7.72
N LEU A 17 -22.40 1.73 7.07
CA LEU A 17 -21.22 2.61 6.96
C LEU A 17 -20.75 3.19 8.31
N LYS A 18 -21.57 3.10 9.36
CA LYS A 18 -21.15 3.50 10.71
C LYS A 18 -20.39 2.41 11.45
N LYS A 19 -20.43 1.16 10.97
CA LYS A 19 -19.83 0.00 11.64
C LYS A 19 -18.61 -0.49 10.85
N PRO A 20 -17.37 -0.34 11.38
CA PRO A 20 -16.16 -0.69 10.65
C PRO A 20 -16.11 -2.13 10.12
N LYS A 21 -16.65 -3.09 10.88
CA LYS A 21 -16.72 -4.51 10.43
C LYS A 21 -17.64 -4.69 9.21
N LEU A 22 -18.78 -3.99 9.19
CA LEU A 22 -19.73 -4.12 8.08
C LEU A 22 -19.18 -3.45 6.81
N ILE A 23 -18.53 -2.30 6.94
CA ILE A 23 -17.85 -1.64 5.81
C ILE A 23 -16.85 -2.59 5.15
N LEU A 24 -16.01 -3.26 5.93
CA LEU A 24 -15.02 -4.21 5.38
C LEU A 24 -15.65 -5.42 4.70
N ASN A 25 -16.81 -5.87 5.19
CA ASN A 25 -17.55 -6.95 4.55
C ASN A 25 -18.10 -6.48 3.19
N HIS A 26 -18.63 -5.26 3.12
CA HIS A 26 -19.07 -4.67 1.86
C HIS A 26 -17.92 -4.47 0.88
N ILE A 27 -16.79 -3.91 1.33
CA ILE A 27 -15.58 -3.75 0.51
C ILE A 27 -15.13 -5.10 -0.06
N ARG A 28 -15.08 -6.16 0.78
CA ARG A 28 -14.73 -7.51 0.30
C ARG A 28 -15.75 -8.07 -0.68
N GLY A 29 -17.04 -7.80 -0.45
CA GLY A 29 -18.13 -8.23 -1.32
C GLY A 29 -18.11 -7.54 -2.68
N ALA A 30 -17.54 -6.33 -2.77
CA ALA A 30 -17.38 -5.57 -4.01
C ALA A 30 -16.25 -6.11 -4.91
N TYR A 31 -15.17 -6.65 -4.33
CA TYR A 31 -14.02 -7.14 -5.08
C TYR A 31 -14.34 -8.13 -6.22
N PRO A 32 -15.16 -9.18 -6.05
CA PRO A 32 -15.44 -10.12 -7.14
C PRO A 32 -16.41 -9.58 -8.20
N ILE A 33 -17.00 -8.40 -8.00
CA ILE A 33 -18.00 -7.85 -8.92
C ILE A 33 -17.29 -7.35 -10.18
N GLY A 34 -17.84 -7.70 -11.34
CA GLY A 34 -17.23 -7.33 -12.63
C GLY A 34 -16.08 -8.23 -13.06
N ILE A 35 -15.70 -9.25 -12.27
CA ILE A 35 -14.72 -10.27 -12.70
C ILE A 35 -15.43 -11.30 -13.58
N PRO A 36 -15.03 -11.46 -14.86
CA PRO A 36 -15.55 -12.54 -15.70
C PRO A 36 -15.39 -13.91 -15.02
N ALA A 37 -16.46 -14.72 -15.02
CA ALA A 37 -16.53 -16.02 -14.34
C ALA A 37 -15.45 -17.05 -14.78
N LEU A 38 -14.70 -16.75 -15.84
CA LEU A 38 -13.66 -17.61 -16.44
C LEU A 38 -12.22 -17.17 -16.13
N LEU A 39 -12.00 -16.19 -15.25
CA LEU A 39 -10.66 -15.91 -14.73
C LEU A 39 -10.21 -17.04 -13.80
N ILE A 40 -9.04 -17.58 -14.13
CA ILE A 40 -8.47 -18.84 -13.67
C ILE A 40 -8.19 -18.79 -12.16
N LYS A 41 -9.20 -19.15 -11.36
CA LYS A 41 -9.16 -19.17 -9.88
C LYS A 41 -7.94 -19.94 -9.34
N SER A 42 -7.55 -21.04 -9.99
CA SER A 42 -6.50 -21.93 -9.50
C SER A 42 -5.07 -21.35 -9.58
N THR A 43 -4.76 -20.46 -10.53
CA THR A 43 -3.44 -19.81 -10.62
C THR A 43 -3.36 -18.58 -9.71
N THR A 44 -4.42 -17.78 -9.67
CA THR A 44 -4.54 -16.59 -8.81
C THR A 44 -4.45 -16.96 -7.33
N ASP A 45 -5.11 -18.05 -6.91
CA ASP A 45 -5.05 -18.53 -5.53
C ASP A 45 -3.65 -19.06 -5.15
N ARG A 46 -2.94 -19.73 -6.08
CA ARG A 46 -1.58 -20.25 -5.83
C ARG A 46 -0.54 -19.13 -5.72
N ILE A 47 -0.57 -18.17 -6.63
CA ILE A 47 0.33 -17.00 -6.61
C ILE A 47 0.09 -16.15 -5.35
N GLY A 48 -1.18 -16.02 -4.93
CA GLY A 48 -1.54 -15.29 -3.72
C GLY A 48 -1.01 -15.94 -2.43
N LEU A 49 -1.11 -17.27 -2.33
CA LEU A 49 -0.64 -18.03 -1.17
C LEU A 49 0.89 -18.06 -1.07
N ASP A 50 1.59 -18.23 -2.19
CA ASP A 50 3.05 -18.22 -2.22
C ASP A 50 3.62 -16.84 -1.83
N ALA A 51 2.89 -15.76 -2.11
CA ALA A 51 3.22 -14.41 -1.67
C ALA A 51 2.78 -14.08 -0.23
N GLY A 52 2.08 -14.99 0.46
CA GLY A 52 1.65 -14.81 1.85
C GLY A 52 0.42 -13.91 2.06
N TYR A 53 -0.34 -13.63 0.99
CA TYR A 53 -1.62 -12.91 1.09
C TYR A 53 -2.70 -13.81 1.72
N SER A 54 -3.66 -13.21 2.43
CA SER A 54 -4.78 -13.97 3.00
C SER A 54 -5.86 -14.32 1.97
N PHE A 55 -5.88 -13.61 0.83
CA PHE A 55 -6.70 -13.90 -0.34
C PHE A 55 -6.21 -13.10 -1.55
N HIS A 56 -6.58 -13.57 -2.74
CA HIS A 56 -6.46 -12.85 -4.00
C HIS A 56 -7.66 -13.19 -4.88
N LEU A 57 -8.52 -12.21 -5.16
CA LEU A 57 -9.79 -12.42 -5.88
C LEU A 57 -9.73 -12.06 -7.36
N GLY A 58 -8.69 -11.35 -7.80
CA GLY A 58 -8.47 -11.01 -9.21
C GLY A 58 -9.17 -9.72 -9.64
N THR A 59 -9.54 -8.84 -8.70
CA THR A 59 -10.21 -7.57 -9.02
C THR A 59 -9.29 -6.69 -9.87
N ALA A 60 -9.81 -6.24 -11.01
CA ALA A 60 -9.08 -5.34 -11.89
C ALA A 60 -8.87 -3.96 -11.23
N GLU A 61 -7.76 -3.30 -11.56
CA GLU A 61 -7.41 -2.00 -10.98
C GLU A 61 -8.48 -0.91 -11.18
N PRO A 62 -9.14 -0.78 -12.36
CA PRO A 62 -10.23 0.19 -12.53
C PRO A 62 -11.36 0.01 -11.50
N GLU A 63 -11.73 -1.23 -11.17
CA GLU A 63 -12.76 -1.51 -10.17
C GLU A 63 -12.31 -1.13 -8.75
N LEU A 64 -11.03 -1.37 -8.42
CA LEU A 64 -10.47 -0.92 -7.14
C LEU A 64 -10.46 0.60 -7.01
N ARG A 65 -10.19 1.34 -8.11
CA ARG A 65 -10.27 2.81 -8.13
C ARG A 65 -11.71 3.29 -7.97
N ARG A 66 -12.69 2.61 -8.57
CA ARG A 66 -14.12 2.92 -8.37
C ARG A 66 -14.58 2.69 -6.93
N ILE A 67 -14.15 1.58 -6.32
CA ILE A 67 -14.38 1.31 -4.88
C ILE A 67 -13.74 2.42 -4.03
N ALA A 68 -12.50 2.82 -4.32
CA ALA A 68 -11.84 3.91 -3.60
C ALA A 68 -12.59 5.24 -3.73
N SER A 69 -13.03 5.60 -4.95
CA SER A 69 -13.84 6.79 -5.19
C SER A 69 -15.13 6.76 -4.36
N TRP A 70 -15.85 5.64 -4.38
CA TRP A 70 -17.06 5.48 -3.58
C TRP A 70 -16.79 5.61 -2.07
N ILE A 71 -15.66 5.09 -1.57
CA ILE A 71 -15.24 5.26 -0.18
C ILE A 71 -15.07 6.74 0.16
N PHE A 72 -14.33 7.49 -0.66
CA PHE A 72 -14.13 8.93 -0.44
C PHE A 72 -15.45 9.72 -0.48
N THR A 73 -16.39 9.33 -1.34
CA THR A 73 -17.71 9.98 -1.43
C THR A 73 -18.58 9.70 -0.20
N ASN A 74 -18.54 8.48 0.35
CA ASN A 74 -19.53 8.03 1.32
C ASN A 74 -19.02 7.96 2.77
N ILE A 75 -17.71 8.04 2.98
CA ILE A 75 -17.08 7.86 4.29
C ILE A 75 -16.37 9.14 4.70
N SER A 76 -16.95 9.80 5.71
CA SER A 76 -16.35 10.97 6.36
C SER A 76 -16.43 10.85 7.90
N PRO A 77 -15.48 11.42 8.65
CA PRO A 77 -14.30 12.17 8.18
C PRO A 77 -13.13 11.24 7.78
N SER A 78 -12.01 11.82 7.31
CA SER A 78 -10.82 11.11 6.79
C SER A 78 -10.23 10.10 7.77
N GLU A 79 -10.33 10.34 9.08
CA GLU A 79 -9.86 9.44 10.13
C GLU A 79 -10.57 8.08 10.09
N LYS A 80 -11.81 8.04 9.58
CA LYS A 80 -12.51 6.75 9.36
C LYS A 80 -11.89 5.97 8.21
N ILE A 81 -11.41 6.65 7.17
CA ILE A 81 -10.71 6.02 6.04
C ILE A 81 -9.34 5.51 6.51
N GLU A 82 -8.63 6.26 7.36
CA GLU A 82 -7.40 5.78 8.03
C GLU A 82 -7.65 4.49 8.84
N ASN A 83 -8.78 4.41 9.55
CA ASN A 83 -9.18 3.19 10.26
C ASN A 83 -9.45 2.02 9.29
N ILE A 84 -10.05 2.30 8.14
CA ILE A 84 -10.26 1.30 7.08
C ILE A 84 -8.92 0.79 6.56
N ILE A 85 -7.98 1.68 6.21
CA ILE A 85 -6.62 1.33 5.77
C ILE A 85 -5.96 0.38 6.77
N GLY A 86 -5.92 0.75 8.06
CA GLY A 86 -5.33 -0.10 9.09
C GLY A 86 -6.00 -1.47 9.22
N ARG A 87 -7.29 -1.59 8.91
CA ARG A 87 -8.00 -2.89 8.91
C ARG A 87 -7.80 -3.68 7.62
N LEU A 88 -7.65 -3.02 6.47
CA LEU A 88 -7.27 -3.65 5.20
C LEU A 88 -5.91 -4.32 5.36
N TRP A 89 -4.93 -3.62 5.94
CA TRP A 89 -3.61 -4.19 6.28
C TRP A 89 -3.69 -5.35 7.27
N LYS A 90 -4.55 -5.28 8.30
CA LYS A 90 -4.76 -6.40 9.23
C LYS A 90 -5.34 -7.63 8.54
N ARG A 91 -6.25 -7.45 7.57
CA ARG A 91 -6.84 -8.54 6.80
C ARG A 91 -5.86 -9.10 5.77
N PHE A 92 -5.01 -8.26 5.19
CA PHE A 92 -3.84 -8.63 4.37
C PHE A 92 -4.17 -9.43 3.10
N GLY A 93 -5.29 -9.12 2.44
CA GLY A 93 -5.54 -9.62 1.08
C GLY A 93 -4.82 -8.78 0.04
N ARG A 94 -4.61 -9.32 -1.17
CA ARG A 94 -3.97 -8.57 -2.25
C ARG A 94 -4.78 -7.32 -2.59
N GLU A 95 -6.08 -7.47 -2.85
CA GLU A 95 -6.97 -6.35 -3.18
C GLU A 95 -7.09 -5.35 -2.03
N ASP A 96 -6.99 -5.81 -0.78
CA ASP A 96 -6.98 -4.92 0.39
C ASP A 96 -5.78 -3.99 0.39
N LEU A 97 -4.61 -4.53 0.08
CA LEU A 97 -3.37 -3.76 0.11
C LEU A 97 -3.31 -2.78 -1.05
N VAL A 98 -3.91 -3.12 -2.19
CA VAL A 98 -4.05 -2.23 -3.35
C VAL A 98 -5.07 -1.15 -3.11
N LEU A 99 -6.22 -1.50 -2.54
CA LEU A 99 -7.17 -0.48 -2.13
C LEU A 99 -6.55 0.44 -1.09
N SER A 100 -5.76 -0.09 -0.15
CA SER A 100 -5.09 0.72 0.87
C SER A 100 -4.05 1.68 0.30
N SER A 101 -3.33 1.31 -0.77
CA SER A 101 -2.37 2.21 -1.41
C SER A 101 -3.07 3.37 -2.10
N ILE A 102 -4.17 3.10 -2.81
CA ILE A 102 -4.99 4.14 -3.45
C ILE A 102 -5.56 5.08 -2.37
N LEU A 103 -6.14 4.52 -1.30
CA LEU A 103 -6.74 5.32 -0.23
C LEU A 103 -5.69 6.18 0.49
N LEU A 104 -4.56 5.60 0.90
CA LEU A 104 -3.52 6.34 1.65
C LEU A 104 -2.93 7.48 0.81
N ALA A 105 -2.64 7.23 -0.47
CA ALA A 105 -2.07 8.23 -1.37
C ALA A 105 -3.00 9.43 -1.60
N ASN A 106 -4.33 9.20 -1.60
CA ASN A 106 -5.34 10.22 -1.90
C ASN A 106 -5.99 10.85 -0.65
N LEU A 107 -5.56 10.49 0.56
CA LEU A 107 -5.98 11.20 1.77
C LEU A 107 -5.40 12.63 1.80
N PRO A 108 -6.14 13.60 2.36
CA PRO A 108 -5.67 14.99 2.44
C PRO A 108 -4.38 15.09 3.26
N ASP A 109 -3.53 16.05 2.92
CA ASP A 109 -2.33 16.29 3.70
C ASP A 109 -2.65 16.78 5.11
N LYS A 110 -1.80 16.40 6.06
CA LYS A 110 -1.89 16.86 7.45
C LYS A 110 -0.91 18.01 7.62
N GLU A 111 -1.39 19.13 8.18
CA GLU A 111 -0.57 20.33 8.40
C GLU A 111 0.64 20.07 9.30
N ILE A 112 0.55 19.05 10.17
CA ILE A 112 1.54 18.75 11.20
C ILE A 112 2.82 18.11 10.62
N ASP A 113 2.70 17.27 9.59
CA ASP A 113 3.83 16.52 9.05
C ASP A 113 3.58 16.14 7.60
N THR A 114 4.39 16.68 6.69
CA THR A 114 4.32 16.39 5.25
C THR A 114 4.68 14.94 4.93
N ASN A 115 5.40 14.24 5.81
CA ASN A 115 5.74 12.83 5.65
C ASN A 115 4.70 11.87 6.27
N TRP A 116 3.57 12.37 6.79
CA TRP A 116 2.64 11.52 7.55
C TRP A 116 2.19 10.26 6.81
N LYS A 117 2.06 10.31 5.48
CA LYS A 117 1.73 9.15 4.63
C LYS A 117 2.83 8.09 4.63
N TRP A 118 4.09 8.51 4.56
CA TRP A 118 5.27 7.63 4.66
C TRP A 118 5.40 7.03 6.05
N ILE A 119 5.18 7.83 7.08
CA ILE A 119 5.19 7.37 8.48
C ILE A 119 4.09 6.32 8.68
N THR A 120 2.87 6.60 8.21
CA THR A 120 1.74 5.67 8.27
C THR A 120 2.07 4.35 7.56
N LEU A 121 2.66 4.42 6.36
CA LEU A 121 3.08 3.24 5.61
C LEU A 121 4.16 2.42 6.37
N ALA A 122 5.17 3.09 6.93
CA ALA A 122 6.19 2.44 7.72
C ALA A 122 5.59 1.73 8.95
N GLU A 123 4.70 2.38 9.69
CA GLU A 123 4.02 1.79 10.84
C GLU A 123 3.17 0.56 10.46
N LEU A 124 2.46 0.62 9.34
CA LEU A 124 1.68 -0.51 8.82
C LEU A 124 2.56 -1.70 8.44
N ILE A 125 3.69 -1.43 7.77
CA ILE A 125 4.70 -2.44 7.39
C ILE A 125 5.29 -3.08 8.63
N SER A 126 5.81 -2.30 9.57
CA SER A 126 6.47 -2.80 10.78
C SER A 126 5.51 -3.59 11.67
N HIS A 127 4.24 -3.18 11.74
CA HIS A 127 3.21 -3.93 12.48
C HIS A 127 2.90 -5.29 11.85
N ILE A 128 2.85 -5.38 10.52
CA ILE A 128 2.60 -6.66 9.85
C ILE A 128 3.84 -7.53 9.81
N GLU A 129 5.03 -6.96 9.64
CA GLU A 129 6.30 -7.70 9.67
C GLU A 129 6.45 -8.45 10.99
N LYS A 130 6.18 -7.79 12.13
CA LYS A 130 6.16 -8.43 13.46
C LYS A 130 5.22 -9.63 13.56
N LYS A 131 4.15 -9.67 12.75
CA LYS A 131 3.15 -10.75 12.77
C LYS A 131 3.38 -11.84 11.74
N ARG A 132 3.98 -11.49 10.59
CA ARG A 132 4.10 -12.37 9.42
C ARG A 132 5.55 -12.71 9.06
N GLY A 133 6.53 -12.06 9.68
CA GLY A 133 7.96 -12.23 9.45
C GLY A 133 8.48 -11.57 8.16
N ARG A 134 7.68 -11.54 7.09
CA ARG A 134 8.07 -10.94 5.81
C ARG A 134 6.93 -10.12 5.20
N ILE A 135 7.31 -9.00 4.56
CA ILE A 135 6.41 -8.20 3.73
C ILE A 135 6.80 -8.38 2.26
N PRO A 136 5.86 -8.75 1.37
CA PRO A 136 6.08 -8.73 -0.06
C PRO A 136 6.50 -7.33 -0.53
N ILE A 137 7.64 -7.26 -1.24
CA ILE A 137 8.18 -6.01 -1.79
C ILE A 137 7.20 -5.32 -2.75
N GLU A 138 6.38 -6.10 -3.46
CA GLU A 138 5.33 -5.59 -4.35
C GLU A 138 4.40 -4.61 -3.63
N ILE A 139 4.07 -4.86 -2.35
CA ILE A 139 3.18 -3.99 -1.57
C ILE A 139 3.82 -2.63 -1.34
N MET A 140 5.13 -2.59 -1.05
CA MET A 140 5.87 -1.33 -0.88
C MET A 140 5.91 -0.57 -2.20
N LEU A 141 6.29 -1.24 -3.29
CA LEU A 141 6.34 -0.64 -4.63
C LEU A 141 4.99 -0.06 -5.05
N LEU A 142 3.91 -0.80 -4.78
CA LEU A 142 2.55 -0.36 -5.09
C LEU A 142 2.16 0.91 -4.34
N HIS A 143 2.48 1.02 -3.03
CA HIS A 143 2.21 2.24 -2.28
C HIS A 143 3.03 3.42 -2.80
N ILE A 144 4.30 3.20 -3.14
CA ILE A 144 5.17 4.24 -3.69
C ILE A 144 4.66 4.71 -5.05
N GLU A 145 4.16 3.79 -5.88
CA GLU A 145 3.59 4.12 -7.18
C GLU A 145 2.30 4.92 -7.05
N GLU A 146 1.38 4.54 -6.15
CA GLU A 146 0.16 5.32 -5.88
C GLU A 146 0.47 6.69 -5.28
N MET A 147 1.44 6.78 -4.35
CA MET A 147 1.93 8.07 -3.86
C MET A 147 2.53 8.92 -5.00
N GLY A 148 3.21 8.28 -5.96
CA GLY A 148 3.71 8.93 -7.18
C GLY A 148 2.58 9.49 -8.05
N ARG A 149 1.55 8.68 -8.31
CA ARG A 149 0.34 9.09 -9.06
C ARG A 149 -0.40 10.24 -8.38
N ALA A 150 -0.45 10.25 -7.04
CA ALA A 150 -1.07 11.29 -6.24
C ALA A 150 -0.16 12.50 -5.97
N ASN A 151 1.04 12.57 -6.56
CA ASN A 151 2.03 13.63 -6.34
C ASN A 151 2.48 13.83 -4.88
N CYS A 152 2.40 12.79 -4.05
CA CYS A 152 2.81 12.80 -2.63
C CYS A 152 3.96 11.83 -2.32
N SER A 153 4.73 11.42 -3.34
CA SER A 153 5.84 10.46 -3.20
C SER A 153 7.13 11.05 -2.64
N MET A 154 7.12 12.30 -2.17
CA MET A 154 8.31 12.94 -1.64
C MET A 154 8.47 12.56 -0.17
N ILE A 155 9.65 12.05 0.17
CA ILE A 155 10.09 11.77 1.53
C ILE A 155 11.27 12.69 1.81
N ASP A 156 11.40 13.18 3.05
CA ASP A 156 12.63 13.86 3.44
C ASP A 156 13.77 12.87 3.79
N GLU A 157 15.01 13.35 3.75
CA GLU A 157 16.16 12.52 4.08
C GLU A 157 16.19 12.09 5.54
N LYS A 158 15.59 12.85 6.46
CA LYS A 158 15.58 12.51 7.89
C LYS A 158 14.77 11.25 8.16
N LEU A 159 13.57 11.15 7.59
CA LEU A 159 12.74 9.96 7.67
C LEU A 159 13.35 8.82 6.87
N GLY A 160 13.87 9.08 5.66
CA GLY A 160 14.57 8.08 4.87
C GLY A 160 15.73 7.46 5.65
N SER A 161 16.56 8.28 6.27
CA SER A 161 17.67 7.89 7.16
C SER A 161 17.22 7.00 8.31
N LYS A 162 16.11 7.37 8.98
CA LYS A 162 15.51 6.59 10.06
C LYS A 162 15.05 5.21 9.58
N LEU A 163 14.46 5.11 8.39
CA LEU A 163 14.02 3.84 7.80
C LEU A 163 15.20 2.91 7.49
N LEU A 164 16.33 3.46 7.03
CA LEU A 164 17.55 2.69 6.77
C LEU A 164 18.18 2.09 8.05
N GLU A 165 17.85 2.61 9.22
CA GLU A 165 18.29 2.09 10.53
C GLU A 165 17.29 1.11 11.16
N GLY A 166 16.15 0.87 10.49
CA GLY A 166 15.04 0.09 11.00
C GLY A 166 15.18 -1.42 10.79
N THR A 167 14.04 -2.11 10.87
CA THR A 167 13.92 -3.54 10.50
C THR A 167 14.24 -3.77 9.02
N ILE A 168 14.35 -5.04 8.59
CA ILE A 168 14.59 -5.37 7.17
C ILE A 168 13.49 -4.78 6.28
N ALA A 169 12.22 -4.87 6.68
CA ALA A 169 11.14 -4.26 5.91
C ALA A 169 11.20 -2.72 5.89
N GLU A 170 11.58 -2.08 7.00
CA GLU A 170 11.80 -0.63 7.05
C GLU A 170 12.98 -0.21 6.17
N GLN A 171 14.08 -0.97 6.18
CA GLN A 171 15.23 -0.74 5.30
C GLN A 171 14.85 -0.84 3.84
N TYR A 172 14.01 -1.81 3.47
CA TYR A 172 13.53 -1.96 2.09
C TYR A 172 12.68 -0.76 1.69
N LEU A 173 11.77 -0.34 2.56
CA LEU A 173 10.99 0.88 2.35
C LEU A 173 11.89 2.10 2.22
N GLY A 174 12.89 2.24 3.08
CA GLY A 174 13.86 3.35 3.08
C GLY A 174 14.65 3.41 1.76
N ILE A 175 15.17 2.27 1.28
CA ILE A 175 15.88 2.20 -0.01
C ILE A 175 14.97 2.64 -1.16
N LEU A 176 13.73 2.15 -1.19
CA LEU A 176 12.76 2.50 -2.24
C LEU A 176 12.36 3.98 -2.16
N ALA A 177 12.19 4.52 -0.95
CA ALA A 177 11.81 5.91 -0.72
C ALA A 177 12.95 6.87 -1.11
N ILE A 178 14.19 6.58 -0.71
CA ILE A 178 15.37 7.33 -1.14
C ILE A 178 15.59 7.23 -2.65
N HIS A 179 15.30 6.07 -3.26
CA HIS A 179 15.33 5.97 -4.71
C HIS A 179 14.35 6.94 -5.37
N GLN A 180 13.13 7.06 -4.84
CA GLN A 180 12.14 8.00 -5.35
C GLN A 180 12.59 9.46 -5.17
N LEU A 181 13.22 9.79 -4.04
CA LEU A 181 13.85 11.10 -3.80
C LEU A 181 14.96 11.39 -4.83
N SER A 182 15.82 10.41 -5.10
CA SER A 182 16.98 10.54 -6.02
C SER A 182 16.60 10.87 -7.46
N LYS A 183 15.35 10.57 -7.88
CA LYS A 183 14.85 10.91 -9.22
C LYS A 183 14.65 12.41 -9.42
N LYS A 184 14.48 13.18 -8.33
CA LYS A 184 14.17 14.61 -8.37
C LYS A 184 15.19 15.48 -7.62
N ASN A 185 15.95 14.90 -6.70
CA ASN A 185 16.88 15.61 -5.83
C ASN A 185 18.21 14.88 -5.72
N ILE A 186 19.26 15.64 -5.42
CA ILE A 186 20.57 15.09 -5.06
C ILE A 186 20.45 14.51 -3.66
N VAL A 187 20.83 13.24 -3.50
CA VAL A 187 20.88 12.55 -2.20
C VAL A 187 22.21 12.86 -1.53
N SER A 188 22.18 13.19 -0.24
CA SER A 188 23.38 13.53 0.53
C SER A 188 24.34 12.35 0.68
N ASN A 189 25.64 12.67 0.81
CA ASN A 189 26.69 11.67 1.01
C ASN A 189 26.45 10.83 2.27
N SER A 190 25.89 11.43 3.34
CA SER A 190 25.54 10.69 4.56
C SER A 190 24.53 9.57 4.29
N ILE A 191 23.51 9.82 3.46
CA ILE A 191 22.55 8.78 3.06
C ILE A 191 23.25 7.73 2.18
N LYS A 192 24.10 8.13 1.23
CA LYS A 192 24.85 7.19 0.39
C LYS A 192 25.74 6.26 1.21
N GLU A 193 26.45 6.78 2.22
CA GLU A 193 27.26 5.98 3.14
C GLU A 193 26.40 4.98 3.92
N LYS A 194 25.25 5.40 4.44
CA LYS A 194 24.30 4.49 5.10
C LYS A 194 23.85 3.37 4.16
N LEU A 195 23.46 3.71 2.93
CA LEU A 195 23.03 2.73 1.92
C LEU A 195 24.10 1.65 1.68
N VAL A 196 25.37 2.04 1.50
CA VAL A 196 26.48 1.08 1.27
C VAL A 196 26.63 0.11 2.44
N ASN A 197 26.44 0.59 3.67
CA ASN A 197 26.63 -0.18 4.89
C ASN A 197 25.44 -1.07 5.28
N ILE A 198 24.31 -1.02 4.56
CA ILE A 198 23.17 -1.90 4.85
C ILE A 198 23.49 -3.33 4.41
N ASP A 199 23.44 -4.24 5.38
CA ASP A 199 23.50 -5.68 5.13
C ASP A 199 22.14 -6.22 4.68
N LEU A 200 21.99 -6.39 3.37
CA LEU A 200 20.76 -6.93 2.79
C LEU A 200 20.79 -8.47 2.82
N PRO A 201 19.64 -9.15 3.01
CA PRO A 201 19.50 -10.59 2.87
C PRO A 201 19.97 -11.15 1.51
N VAL A 202 20.60 -12.33 1.53
CA VAL A 202 21.07 -13.03 0.32
C VAL A 202 19.88 -13.36 -0.59
N GLY A 203 19.98 -13.03 -1.88
CA GLY A 203 18.94 -13.29 -2.88
C GLY A 203 18.08 -12.07 -3.26
N ASP A 204 18.09 -10.98 -2.50
CA ASP A 204 17.30 -9.77 -2.82
C ASP A 204 17.95 -8.88 -3.89
N SER A 205 17.98 -9.41 -5.12
CA SER A 205 18.61 -8.76 -6.28
C SER A 205 17.96 -7.42 -6.67
N LEU A 206 16.65 -7.25 -6.47
CA LEU A 206 15.96 -6.01 -6.82
C LEU A 206 16.37 -4.86 -5.89
N ILE A 207 16.28 -5.03 -4.58
CA ILE A 207 16.65 -4.00 -3.60
C ILE A 207 18.13 -3.62 -3.74
N ARG A 208 19.02 -4.61 -3.94
CA ARG A 208 20.45 -4.36 -4.19
C ARG A 208 20.67 -3.52 -5.45
N ARG A 209 20.01 -3.85 -6.57
CA ARG A 209 20.10 -3.08 -7.82
C ARG A 209 19.62 -1.64 -7.63
N ILE A 210 18.49 -1.44 -6.95
CA ILE A 210 17.94 -0.12 -6.67
C ILE A 210 18.91 0.69 -5.81
N ARG A 211 19.42 0.09 -4.72
CA ARG A 211 20.42 0.71 -3.84
C ARG A 211 21.68 1.13 -4.61
N ASN A 212 22.25 0.24 -5.41
CA ASN A 212 23.49 0.51 -6.14
C ASN A 212 23.32 1.70 -7.11
N LYS A 213 22.17 1.78 -7.81
CA LYS A 213 21.83 2.90 -8.70
C LYS A 213 21.75 4.26 -7.99
N ILE A 214 21.48 4.30 -6.68
CA ILE A 214 21.46 5.56 -5.90
C ILE A 214 22.88 5.99 -5.51
N VAL A 215 23.75 5.02 -5.25
CA VAL A 215 25.11 5.26 -4.76
C VAL A 215 26.05 5.64 -5.91
N GLU A 216 25.88 5.01 -7.08
CA GLU A 216 26.47 5.41 -8.37
C GLU A 216 26.26 6.90 -8.68
#